data_AF-A0A2E2UVF2-F1
#
_entry.id   AF-A0A2E2UVF2-F1
#
_cell.length_a   1.000
_cell.length_b   1.000
_cell.length_c   1.000
_cell.angle_alpha   90.00
_cell.angle_beta   90.00
_cell.angle_gamma   90.00
#
_symmetry.space_group_name_H-M   'P 1'
#
loop_
_entity.id
_entity.type
_entity.pdbx_description
1 polymer ?
#
loop_
_entity_poly.entity_id
_entity_poly.type
_entity_poly.pdbx_seq_one_letter_code
_entity_poly.pdbx_strand_id
1 'polypeptide(L)'
;MDKNDNLFSELLYILHRNASNLLDKLDDDNCSDSDISAAQQLLDMVLMLKDKTSGNLSEELDKIQNMMLAELESKFAKKIKRPKNNGSAK
;
A
#
# COMPACT_ATOMS: atom_id res chain seq x y z
N MET A 1 21.32 -11.24 -3.16
CA MET A 1 20.34 -10.72 -4.12
C MET A 1 21.04 -10.44 -5.44
N ASP A 2 20.46 -10.89 -6.53
CA ASP A 2 20.97 -10.60 -7.87
C ASP A 2 20.49 -9.21 -8.36
N LYS A 3 20.89 -8.82 -9.58
CA LYS A 3 20.51 -7.51 -10.15
C LYS A 3 18.98 -7.37 -10.29
N ASN A 4 18.26 -8.45 -10.58
CA ASN A 4 16.82 -8.42 -10.77
C ASN A 4 16.10 -8.28 -9.43
N ASP A 5 16.58 -8.97 -8.39
CA ASP A 5 16.11 -8.81 -7.01
C ASP A 5 16.27 -7.36 -6.55
N ASN A 6 17.41 -6.72 -6.86
CA ASN A 6 17.66 -5.32 -6.49
C ASN A 6 16.70 -4.36 -7.20
N LEU A 7 16.52 -4.53 -8.52
CA LEU A 7 15.57 -3.71 -9.30
C LEU A 7 14.12 -3.89 -8.81
N PHE A 8 13.74 -5.11 -8.48
CA PHE A 8 12.42 -5.38 -7.94
C PHE A 8 12.24 -4.77 -6.55
N SER A 9 13.25 -4.86 -5.69
CA SER A 9 13.24 -4.25 -4.35
C SER A 9 13.07 -2.73 -4.43
N GLU A 10 13.75 -2.07 -5.37
CA GLU A 10 13.60 -0.63 -5.61
C GLU A 10 12.18 -0.27 -6.07
N LEU A 11 11.62 -1.02 -7.02
CA LEU A 11 10.25 -0.82 -7.49
C LEU A 11 9.24 -1.01 -6.35
N LEU A 12 9.38 -2.10 -5.60
CA LEU A 12 8.50 -2.43 -4.48
C LEU A 12 8.55 -1.34 -3.40
N TYR A 13 9.74 -0.84 -3.09
CA TYR A 13 9.92 0.27 -2.15
C TYR A 13 9.26 1.57 -2.63
N ILE A 14 9.40 1.92 -3.90
CA ILE A 14 8.76 3.13 -4.48
C ILE A 14 7.24 3.02 -4.37
N LEU A 15 6.66 1.89 -4.74
CA LEU A 15 5.22 1.68 -4.69
C LEU A 15 4.71 1.68 -3.25
N HIS A 16 5.38 0.97 -2.34
CA HIS A 16 5.02 0.94 -0.92
C HIS A 16 5.08 2.33 -0.28
N ARG A 17 6.14 3.10 -0.57
CA ARG A 17 6.28 4.48 -0.07
C ARG A 17 5.18 5.39 -0.60
N ASN A 18 4.87 5.31 -1.89
CA ASN A 18 3.80 6.10 -2.49
C ASN A 18 2.44 5.76 -1.88
N ALA A 19 2.13 4.48 -1.73
CA ALA A 19 0.89 4.01 -1.11
C ALA A 19 0.80 4.47 0.34
N SER A 20 1.86 4.27 1.14
CA SER A 20 1.92 4.71 2.54
C SER A 20 1.73 6.22 2.67
N ASN A 21 2.44 7.03 1.88
CA ASN A 21 2.30 8.48 1.93
C ASN A 21 0.88 8.94 1.58
N LEU A 22 0.23 8.30 0.61
CA LEU A 22 -1.13 8.64 0.24
C LEU A 22 -2.11 8.22 1.35
N LEU A 23 -1.94 7.03 1.93
CA LEU A 23 -2.72 6.55 3.07
C LEU A 23 -2.59 7.49 4.28
N ASP A 24 -1.40 8.01 4.56
CA ASP A 24 -1.16 8.94 5.66
C ASP A 24 -1.91 10.27 5.44
N LYS A 25 -2.04 10.73 4.20
CA LYS A 25 -2.87 11.91 3.86
C LYS A 25 -4.37 11.68 4.02
N LEU A 26 -4.84 10.42 3.96
CA LEU A 26 -6.26 10.12 4.18
C LEU A 26 -6.70 10.33 5.64
N ASP A 27 -5.75 10.57 6.57
CA ASP A 27 -6.08 11.01 7.93
C ASP A 27 -6.43 12.50 8.03
N ASP A 28 -6.19 13.29 6.99
CA ASP A 28 -6.60 14.68 6.96
C ASP A 28 -8.11 14.78 6.64
N ASP A 29 -8.82 15.67 7.32
CA ASP A 29 -10.28 15.89 7.16
C ASP A 29 -10.71 16.27 5.72
N ASN A 30 -9.74 16.51 4.82
CA ASN A 30 -9.94 16.91 3.43
C ASN A 30 -9.79 15.75 2.41
N CYS A 31 -9.80 14.50 2.85
CA CYS A 31 -9.69 13.34 1.96
C CYS A 31 -10.87 13.25 0.97
N SER A 32 -10.57 13.23 -0.33
CA SER A 32 -11.57 13.02 -1.39
C SER A 32 -11.73 11.54 -1.73
N ASP A 33 -12.85 11.17 -2.36
CA ASP A 33 -13.06 9.82 -2.89
C ASP A 33 -12.00 9.45 -3.96
N SER A 34 -11.47 10.47 -4.66
CA SER A 34 -10.36 10.30 -5.60
C SER A 34 -9.06 9.87 -4.91
N ASP A 35 -8.78 10.39 -3.72
CA ASP A 35 -7.57 10.03 -2.95
C ASP A 35 -7.67 8.59 -2.44
N ILE A 36 -8.86 8.18 -1.99
CA ILE A 36 -9.14 6.80 -1.59
C ILE A 36 -8.98 5.85 -2.78
N SER A 37 -9.53 6.22 -3.94
CA SER A 37 -9.39 5.43 -5.17
C SER A 37 -7.93 5.32 -5.61
N ALA A 38 -7.14 6.40 -5.50
CA ALA A 38 -5.72 6.36 -5.84
C ALA A 38 -4.92 5.47 -4.87
N ALA A 39 -5.27 5.46 -3.57
CA ALA A 39 -4.64 4.58 -2.58
C ALA A 39 -4.97 3.10 -2.86
N GLN A 40 -6.22 2.80 -3.21
CA GLN A 40 -6.63 1.46 -3.62
C GLN A 40 -5.88 1.00 -4.86
N GLN A 41 -5.73 1.85 -5.88
CA GLN A 41 -5.00 1.50 -7.10
C GLN A 41 -3.54 1.14 -6.82
N LEU A 42 -2.87 1.88 -5.94
CA LEU A 42 -1.49 1.56 -5.55
C LEU A 42 -1.41 0.22 -4.80
N LEU A 43 -2.39 -0.07 -3.95
CA LEU A 43 -2.49 -1.35 -3.26
C LEU A 43 -2.68 -2.50 -4.27
N ASP A 44 -3.60 -2.34 -5.22
CA ASP A 44 -3.87 -3.31 -6.28
C ASP A 44 -2.63 -3.57 -7.15
N MET A 45 -1.81 -2.54 -7.39
CA MET A 45 -0.54 -2.70 -8.10
C MET A 45 0.44 -3.57 -7.32
N VAL A 46 0.59 -3.38 -6.00
CA VAL A 46 1.48 -4.21 -5.17
C VAL A 46 0.99 -5.66 -5.10
N LEU A 47 -0.34 -5.86 -5.00
CA LEU A 47 -0.95 -7.19 -5.07
C LEU A 47 -0.71 -7.86 -6.43
N MET A 48 -0.92 -7.13 -7.52
CA MET A 48 -0.66 -7.63 -8.87
C MET A 48 0.80 -8.03 -9.05
N LEU A 49 1.74 -7.23 -8.54
CA LEU A 49 3.16 -7.58 -8.59
C LEU A 49 3.41 -8.89 -7.86
N LYS A 50 2.84 -9.09 -6.66
CA LYS A 50 2.99 -10.34 -5.90
C LYS A 50 2.52 -11.55 -6.70
N ASP A 51 1.37 -11.44 -7.34
CA ASP A 51 0.83 -12.54 -8.14
C ASP A 51 1.70 -12.80 -9.39
N LYS A 52 2.26 -11.75 -10.00
CA LYS A 52 3.14 -11.86 -11.18
C LYS A 52 4.54 -12.36 -10.84
N THR A 53 5.04 -12.11 -9.64
CA THR A 53 6.39 -12.49 -9.21
C THR A 53 6.43 -13.76 -8.36
N SER A 54 5.29 -14.39 -8.10
CA SER A 54 5.20 -15.65 -7.36
C SER A 54 6.12 -16.73 -7.96
N GLY A 55 6.97 -17.32 -7.12
CA GLY A 55 7.96 -18.33 -7.52
C GLY A 55 9.18 -17.78 -8.28
N ASN A 56 9.23 -16.48 -8.57
CA ASN A 56 10.32 -15.83 -9.30
C ASN A 56 11.21 -14.96 -8.41
N LEU A 57 10.88 -14.80 -7.13
CA LEU A 57 11.66 -14.04 -6.15
C LEU A 57 12.47 -14.96 -5.24
N SER A 58 13.58 -14.44 -4.71
CA SER A 58 14.21 -15.07 -3.55
C SER A 58 13.27 -15.12 -2.35
N GLU A 59 13.44 -16.11 -1.46
CA GLU A 59 12.58 -16.29 -0.28
C GLU A 59 12.55 -15.05 0.61
N GLU A 60 13.68 -14.36 0.74
CA GLU A 60 13.77 -13.10 1.50
C GLU A 60 12.90 -12.01 0.88
N LEU A 61 13.00 -11.82 -0.45
CA LEU A 61 12.28 -10.77 -1.15
C LEU A 61 10.77 -11.05 -1.22
N ASP A 62 10.37 -12.32 -1.35
CA ASP A 62 8.97 -12.74 -1.24
C ASP A 62 8.40 -12.41 0.15
N LYS A 63 9.16 -12.68 1.23
CA LYS A 63 8.75 -12.29 2.60
C LYS A 63 8.61 -10.78 2.74
N ILE A 64 9.55 -9.99 2.22
CA ILE A 64 9.49 -8.52 2.26
C ILE A 64 8.25 -8.02 1.53
N GLN A 65 7.97 -8.54 0.32
CA GLN A 65 6.78 -8.19 -0.45
C GLN A 65 5.49 -8.51 0.31
N ASN A 66 5.39 -9.70 0.90
CA ASN A 66 4.23 -10.09 1.68
C ASN A 66 4.03 -9.20 2.92
N MET A 67 5.12 -8.86 3.64
CA MET A 67 5.06 -7.95 4.78
C MET A 67 4.60 -6.55 4.39
N MET A 68 5.16 -6.00 3.31
CA MET A 68 4.81 -4.67 2.80
C MET A 68 3.35 -4.60 2.35
N LEU A 69 2.86 -5.62 1.63
CA LEU A 69 1.47 -5.68 1.21
C LEU A 69 0.51 -5.76 2.42
N ALA A 70 0.78 -6.65 3.38
CA ALA A 70 -0.05 -6.80 4.57
C ALA A 70 -0.10 -5.52 5.42
N GLU A 71 1.01 -4.77 5.50
CA GLU A 71 1.04 -3.46 6.14
C GLU A 71 0.09 -2.47 5.46
N LEU A 72 0.17 -2.36 4.12
CA LEU A 72 -0.66 -1.45 3.33
C LEU A 72 -2.15 -1.81 3.42
N GLU A 73 -2.50 -3.10 3.31
CA GLU A 73 -3.88 -3.59 3.46
C GLU A 73 -4.44 -3.25 4.85
N SER A 74 -3.64 -3.48 5.90
CA SER A 74 -4.01 -3.17 7.28
C SER A 74 -4.23 -1.67 7.48
N LYS A 75 -3.34 -0.82 6.93
CA LYS A 75 -3.48 0.63 6.98
C LYS A 75 -4.73 1.09 6.23
N PHE A 76 -4.92 0.68 4.99
CA PHE A 76 -6.09 1.04 4.17
C PHE A 76 -7.39 0.65 4.86
N ALA A 77 -7.50 -0.60 5.36
CA ALA A 77 -8.67 -1.08 6.08
C ALA A 77 -9.00 -0.24 7.32
N LYS A 78 -7.99 0.28 8.03
CA LYS A 78 -8.19 1.18 9.18
C LYS A 78 -8.70 2.56 8.75
N LYS A 79 -8.24 3.10 7.61
CA LYS A 79 -8.69 4.40 7.09
C LYS A 79 -10.15 4.35 6.66
N ILE A 80 -10.54 3.34 5.88
CA ILE A 80 -11.91 3.22 5.37
C ILE A 80 -12.94 2.88 6.47
N LYS A 81 -12.50 2.23 7.56
CA LYS A 81 -13.36 1.88 8.70
C LYS A 81 -13.45 2.97 9.76
N ARG A 82 -12.63 4.03 9.70
CA ARG A 82 -12.81 5.18 10.60
C ARG A 82 -14.12 5.86 10.20
N PRO A 83 -15.17 5.85 11.05
CA PRO A 83 -16.34 6.67 10.79
C PRO A 83 -15.85 8.12 10.75
N LYS A 84 -16.21 8.87 9.69
CA LYS A 84 -16.04 10.32 9.67
C LYS A 84 -16.64 10.82 10.98
N ASN A 85 -15.81 11.33 11.88
CA ASN A 85 -16.29 11.88 13.14
C ASN A 85 -16.98 13.18 12.76
N ASN A 86 -18.25 13.08 12.32
CA ASN A 86 -19.14 14.21 12.19
C ASN A 86 -19.42 14.66 13.63
N GLY A 87 -18.51 15.46 14.17
CA GLY A 87 -18.71 16.27 15.36
C GLY A 87 -19.74 17.35 15.06
N SER A 88 -20.98 16.94 14.81
CA SER A 88 -22.15 17.77 15.05
C SER A 88 -22.34 17.82 16.56
N ALA A 89 -21.74 18.81 17.21
CA ALA A 89 -22.05 19.15 18.60
C ALA A 89 -22.27 20.66 18.72
N LYS A 90 -23.55 21.01 18.53
CA LYS A 90 -24.32 22.16 19.06
C LYS A 90 -23.63 23.51 19.20
#